data_AF-A0AAD3RAD7-F1
#
_entry.id   AF-A0AAD3RAD7-F1
#
_cell.length_a   1.000
_cell.length_b   1.000
_cell.length_c   1.000
_cell.angle_alpha   90.00
_cell.angle_beta   90.00
_cell.angle_gamma   90.00
#
_symmetry.space_group_name_H-M   'P 1'
#
loop_
_entity.id
_entity.type
_entity.pdbx_description
1 polymer ?
#
loop_
_entity_poly.entity_id
_entity_poly.type
_entity_poly.pdbx_seq_one_letter_code
_entity_poly.pdbx_strand_id
1 'polypeptide(L)'
;MFGSARVFASKLKDVESIIKIVELDGDDLVKDYSDEIERMLGSKMKSVKRLAESAEDADLYHEFNASLEFDYYNSMLINKVDEDGNYAELGGEFPLEENEHFNNLLVNTQQSDIQVPTNVYNKDPNILNAIYNSEALNDVFISNFQRDPTLTWQYFGSSTGFFRIYP
;
A
#
# COMPACT_ATOMS: atom_id res chain seq x y z
N MET A 1 40.50 23.78 24.39
CA MET A 1 39.69 23.55 23.16
C MET A 1 40.50 23.15 21.93
N PHE A 2 41.79 23.49 21.79
CA PHE A 2 42.59 23.21 20.57
C PHE A 2 43.08 21.75 20.39
N GLY A 3 42.93 20.87 21.38
CA GLY A 3 43.40 19.48 21.29
C GLY A 3 42.56 18.60 20.36
N SER A 4 41.24 18.82 20.31
CA SER A 4 40.32 17.94 19.58
C SER A 4 40.48 18.03 18.05
N ALA A 5 40.64 19.25 17.51
CA ALA A 5 40.83 19.45 16.06
C ALA A 5 42.13 18.83 15.53
N ARG A 6 43.22 18.91 16.31
CA ARG A 6 44.50 18.27 15.97
C ARG A 6 44.42 16.75 15.96
N VAL A 7 43.71 16.17 16.93
CA VAL A 7 43.47 14.73 17.01
C VAL A 7 42.57 14.26 15.85
N PHE A 8 41.59 15.07 15.44
CA PHE A 8 40.73 14.75 14.30
C PHE A 8 41.51 14.75 12.98
N ALA A 9 42.36 15.75 12.77
CA ALA A 9 43.23 15.83 11.60
C ALA A 9 44.28 14.70 11.54
N SER A 10 44.83 14.28 12.69
CA SER A 10 45.75 13.13 12.71
C SER A 10 45.01 11.84 12.36
N LYS A 11 43.84 11.62 12.96
CA LYS A 11 43.01 10.46 12.66
C LYS A 11 42.59 10.41 11.19
N LEU A 12 42.24 11.53 10.58
CA LEU A 12 41.91 11.61 9.14
C LEU A 12 43.06 11.13 8.25
N LYS A 13 44.30 11.51 8.57
CA LYS A 13 45.50 11.05 7.85
C LYS A 13 45.75 9.55 8.02
N ASP A 14 45.45 9.00 9.19
CA ASP A 14 45.58 7.55 9.45
C ASP A 14 44.61 6.72 8.59
N VAL A 15 43.50 7.32 8.10
CA VAL A 15 42.48 6.69 7.25
C VAL A 15 42.54 7.12 5.77
N GLU A 16 43.42 8.05 5.38
CA GLU A 16 43.53 8.54 3.98
C GLU A 16 43.81 7.40 2.98
N SER A 17 44.51 6.35 3.39
CA SER A 17 44.80 5.19 2.53
C SER A 17 43.57 4.32 2.22
N ILE A 18 42.49 4.47 2.99
CA ILE A 18 41.24 3.71 2.81
C ILE A 18 40.05 4.59 2.41
N ILE A 19 40.24 5.91 2.23
CA ILE A 19 39.19 6.85 1.83
C ILE A 19 39.54 7.45 0.46
N LYS A 20 38.57 7.46 -0.46
CA LYS A 20 38.69 8.11 -1.76
C LYS A 20 37.94 9.44 -1.74
N ILE A 21 38.67 10.55 -1.88
CA ILE A 21 38.07 11.87 -2.09
C ILE A 21 37.65 11.96 -3.55
N VAL A 22 36.38 12.26 -3.79
CA VAL A 22 35.79 12.42 -5.12
C VAL A 22 35.13 13.79 -5.19
N GLU A 23 35.47 14.55 -6.23
CA GLU A 23 34.79 15.81 -6.53
C GLU A 23 33.42 15.50 -7.14
N LEU A 24 32.39 16.15 -6.63
CA LEU A 24 30.99 15.93 -7.03
C LEU A 24 30.50 17.17 -7.77
N ASP A 25 30.03 16.97 -9.00
CA ASP A 25 29.36 18.02 -9.77
C ASP A 25 27.88 18.05 -9.37
N GLY A 26 27.40 19.23 -8.96
CA GLY A 26 26.02 19.44 -8.54
C GLY A 26 25.03 19.29 -9.69
N ASP A 27 25.40 19.68 -10.91
CA ASP A 27 24.50 19.62 -12.07
C ASP A 27 24.27 18.17 -12.50
N ASP A 28 25.30 17.33 -12.44
CA ASP A 28 25.20 15.90 -12.75
C ASP A 28 24.42 15.15 -11.66
N LEU A 29 24.65 15.48 -10.38
CA LEU A 29 23.85 14.91 -9.28
C LEU A 29 22.37 15.22 -9.45
N VAL A 30 22.01 16.47 -9.74
CA VAL A 30 20.60 16.85 -9.91
C VAL A 30 19.96 16.11 -11.08
N LYS A 31 20.69 15.91 -12.19
CA LYS A 31 20.19 15.11 -13.32
C LYS A 31 19.99 13.65 -12.93
N ASP A 32 20.97 13.04 -12.27
CA ASP A 32 20.88 11.64 -11.83
C ASP A 32 19.68 11.41 -10.91
N TYR A 33 19.47 12.31 -9.93
CA TYR A 33 18.30 12.26 -9.05
C TYR A 33 16.99 12.48 -9.81
N SER A 34 16.97 13.40 -10.79
CA SER A 34 15.78 13.66 -11.59
C SER A 34 15.37 12.43 -12.41
N ASP A 35 16.34 11.75 -13.03
CA ASP A 35 16.13 10.52 -13.79
C ASP A 35 15.64 9.38 -12.90
N GLU A 36 16.17 9.26 -11.68
CA GLU A 36 15.73 8.25 -10.71
C GLU A 36 14.28 8.51 -10.26
N ILE A 37 13.93 9.75 -9.97
CA ILE A 37 12.56 10.15 -9.61
C ILE A 37 11.61 9.88 -10.78
N GLU A 38 11.99 10.21 -12.02
CA GLU A 38 11.17 9.96 -13.19
C GLU A 38 10.89 8.46 -13.36
N ARG A 39 11.92 7.61 -13.21
CA ARG A 39 11.75 6.15 -13.28
C ARG A 39 10.85 5.64 -12.17
N MET A 40 11.04 6.11 -10.94
CA MET A 40 10.23 5.74 -9.78
C MET A 40 8.75 6.12 -10.00
N LEU A 41 8.48 7.38 -10.35
CA LEU A 41 7.12 7.86 -10.61
C LEU A 41 6.50 7.17 -11.82
N GLY A 42 7.29 6.91 -12.86
CA GLY A 42 6.86 6.15 -14.03
C GLY A 42 6.45 4.71 -13.68
N SER A 43 7.16 4.05 -12.76
CA SER A 43 6.78 2.73 -12.24
C SER A 43 5.43 2.80 -11.50
N LYS A 44 5.30 3.74 -10.55
CA LYS A 44 4.08 3.90 -9.75
C LYS A 44 2.86 4.23 -10.64
N MET A 45 3.04 5.08 -11.65
CA MET A 45 1.99 5.39 -12.62
C MET A 45 1.54 4.15 -13.41
N LYS A 46 2.45 3.23 -13.77
CA LYS A 46 2.05 1.98 -14.44
C LYS A 46 1.18 1.10 -13.55
N SER A 47 1.48 1.03 -12.25
CA SER A 47 0.67 0.28 -11.29
C SER A 47 -0.75 0.85 -11.14
N VAL A 48 -0.87 2.18 -11.08
CA VAL A 48 -2.17 2.88 -11.06
C VAL A 48 -2.96 2.63 -12.34
N LYS A 49 -2.32 2.69 -13.51
CA LYS A 49 -2.99 2.41 -14.79
C LYS A 49 -3.58 1.01 -14.86
N ARG A 50 -2.84 -0.01 -14.42
CA ARG A 50 -3.35 -1.39 -14.36
C ARG A 50 -4.57 -1.52 -13.44
N LEU A 51 -4.55 -0.85 -12.29
CA LEU A 51 -5.70 -0.83 -11.38
C LEU A 51 -6.91 -0.17 -12.02
N ALA A 52 -6.72 0.97 -12.70
CA ALA A 52 -7.80 1.65 -13.41
C ALA A 52 -8.39 0.78 -14.53
N GLU A 53 -7.55 0.23 -15.40
CA GLU A 53 -7.97 -0.67 -16.49
C GLU A 53 -8.73 -1.89 -15.94
N SER A 54 -8.23 -2.51 -14.86
CA SER A 54 -8.89 -3.68 -14.26
C SER A 54 -10.21 -3.32 -13.59
N ALA A 55 -10.32 -2.13 -12.98
CA ALA A 55 -11.57 -1.65 -12.40
C ALA A 55 -12.62 -1.36 -13.48
N GLU A 56 -12.22 -0.74 -14.60
CA GLU A 56 -13.08 -0.46 -15.74
C GLU A 56 -13.57 -1.76 -16.40
N ASP A 57 -12.68 -2.73 -16.61
CA ASP A 57 -13.03 -4.04 -17.16
C ASP A 57 -14.01 -4.79 -16.22
N ALA A 58 -13.75 -4.79 -14.92
CA ALA A 58 -14.62 -5.43 -13.94
C ALA A 58 -16.03 -4.81 -13.95
N ASP A 59 -16.13 -3.47 -13.95
CA ASP A 59 -17.41 -2.74 -14.04
C ASP A 59 -18.15 -3.00 -15.35
N LEU A 60 -17.45 -3.07 -16.48
CA LEU A 60 -18.05 -3.30 -17.79
C LEU A 60 -18.78 -4.65 -17.89
N TYR A 61 -18.23 -5.69 -17.27
CA TYR A 61 -18.80 -7.05 -17.30
C TYR A 61 -19.67 -7.38 -16.09
N HIS A 62 -19.82 -6.46 -15.13
CA HIS A 62 -20.60 -6.69 -13.93
C HIS A 62 -22.10 -6.52 -14.20
N GLU A 63 -22.89 -7.54 -13.83
CA GLU A 63 -24.34 -7.47 -13.84
C GLU A 63 -24.88 -7.24 -12.42
N PHE A 64 -25.70 -6.19 -12.28
CA PHE A 64 -26.29 -5.85 -10.99
C PHE A 64 -27.25 -6.94 -10.49
N ASN A 65 -27.03 -7.41 -9.26
CA ASN A 65 -27.90 -8.36 -8.58
C ASN A 65 -28.42 -7.79 -7.24
N ALA A 66 -29.72 -7.50 -7.19
CA ALA A 66 -30.36 -6.93 -6.00
C ALA A 66 -30.42 -7.88 -4.78
N SER A 67 -30.29 -9.19 -5.02
CA SER A 67 -30.33 -10.24 -3.98
C SER A 67 -28.96 -10.84 -3.70
N LEU A 68 -27.89 -10.14 -4.10
CA LEU A 68 -26.52 -10.57 -3.80
C LEU A 68 -26.27 -10.50 -2.29
N GLU A 69 -25.93 -11.65 -1.72
CA GLU A 69 -25.34 -11.75 -0.38
C GLU A 69 -23.85 -12.00 -0.56
N PHE A 70 -23.02 -11.10 -0.02
CA PHE A 70 -21.58 -11.18 -0.14
C PHE A 70 -20.92 -10.73 1.16
N ASP A 71 -20.09 -11.61 1.71
CA ASP A 71 -19.30 -11.34 2.90
C ASP A 71 -17.94 -10.76 2.50
N TYR A 72 -17.50 -9.74 3.24
CA TYR A 72 -16.22 -9.08 3.03
C TYR A 72 -15.64 -8.64 4.38
N TYR A 73 -14.33 -8.39 4.41
CA TYR A 73 -13.63 -7.91 5.60
C TYR A 73 -13.79 -6.40 5.76
N ASN A 74 -14.49 -5.97 6.82
CA ASN A 74 -14.61 -4.57 7.17
C ASN A 74 -13.46 -4.16 8.10
N SER A 75 -12.63 -3.21 7.68
CA SER A 75 -11.44 -2.75 8.41
C SER A 75 -11.72 -2.25 9.84
N MET A 76 -12.95 -1.79 10.11
CA MET A 76 -13.35 -1.34 11.43
C MET A 76 -13.79 -2.49 12.35
N LEU A 77 -14.00 -3.70 11.82
CA LEU A 77 -14.58 -4.85 12.52
C LEU A 77 -13.65 -6.07 12.53
N ILE A 78 -12.64 -6.14 11.66
CA ILE A 78 -11.67 -7.24 11.63
C ILE A 78 -11.09 -7.53 13.01
N ASN A 79 -10.97 -8.81 13.34
CA ASN A 79 -10.38 -9.29 14.60
C ASN A 79 -11.08 -8.79 15.88
N LYS A 80 -12.27 -8.17 15.79
CA LYS A 80 -13.08 -7.82 16.96
C LYS A 80 -13.96 -9.01 17.35
N VAL A 81 -13.77 -9.45 18.59
CA VAL A 81 -14.59 -10.50 19.23
C VAL A 81 -15.53 -9.87 20.26
N ASP A 82 -16.74 -10.42 20.37
CA ASP A 82 -17.70 -10.08 21.41
C ASP A 82 -17.37 -10.74 22.76
N GLU A 83 -18.20 -10.49 23.79
CA GLU A 83 -18.03 -11.06 25.13
C GLU A 83 -18.17 -12.60 25.14
N ASP A 84 -18.87 -13.16 24.15
CA ASP A 84 -19.11 -14.59 23.97
C ASP A 84 -18.01 -15.27 23.10
N GLY A 85 -17.05 -14.49 22.58
CA GLY A 85 -15.94 -14.96 21.76
C GLY A 85 -16.27 -15.14 20.27
N ASN A 86 -17.42 -14.66 19.79
CA ASN A 86 -17.77 -14.67 18.38
C ASN A 86 -17.25 -13.41 17.67
N TYR A 87 -16.86 -13.55 16.41
CA TYR A 87 -16.46 -12.41 15.60
C TYR A 87 -17.67 -11.55 15.22
N ALA A 88 -17.46 -10.23 15.17
CA ALA A 88 -18.45 -9.30 14.64
C ALA A 88 -18.81 -9.65 13.18
N GLU A 89 -20.05 -9.38 12.79
CA GLU A 89 -20.51 -9.51 11.41
C GLU A 89 -19.62 -8.67 10.47
N LEU A 90 -19.14 -9.25 9.36
CA LEU A 90 -18.13 -8.67 8.44
C LEU A 90 -16.77 -8.36 9.09
N GLY A 91 -16.53 -8.79 10.33
CA GLY A 91 -15.22 -8.70 10.98
C GLY A 91 -14.36 -9.91 10.65
N GLY A 92 -14.83 -11.09 11.05
CA GLY A 92 -14.11 -12.35 10.83
C GLY A 92 -12.68 -12.37 11.40
N GLU A 93 -11.99 -13.49 11.17
CA GLU A 93 -10.55 -13.61 11.41
C GLU A 93 -9.81 -13.10 10.17
N PHE A 94 -9.03 -12.03 10.35
CA PHE A 94 -8.19 -11.46 9.31
C PHE A 94 -6.72 -11.56 9.75
N PRO A 95 -5.94 -12.48 9.16
CA PRO A 95 -4.57 -12.73 9.60
C PRO A 95 -3.70 -11.52 9.28
N LEU A 96 -3.11 -10.93 10.33
CA LEU A 96 -2.19 -9.81 10.21
C LEU A 96 -0.81 -10.24 10.67
N GLU A 97 0.21 -9.90 9.87
CA GLU A 97 1.59 -10.21 10.17
C GLU A 97 2.41 -8.91 10.23
N GLU A 98 3.40 -8.88 11.11
CA GLU A 98 4.34 -7.74 11.17
C GLU A 98 5.16 -7.71 9.89
N ASN A 99 5.18 -6.55 9.24
CA ASN A 99 5.91 -6.38 7.98
C ASN A 99 6.90 -5.21 8.05
N GLU A 100 8.19 -5.50 7.86
CA GLU A 100 9.27 -4.49 7.90
C GLU A 100 9.09 -3.37 6.88
N HIS A 101 8.52 -3.67 5.71
CA HIS A 101 8.25 -2.70 4.66
C HIS A 101 7.20 -1.66 5.08
N PHE A 102 6.29 -2.05 5.98
CA PHE A 102 5.25 -1.19 6.53
C PHE A 102 5.56 -0.72 7.95
N ASN A 103 6.85 -0.52 8.28
CA ASN A 103 7.29 -0.08 9.62
C ASN A 103 6.89 -1.04 10.75
N ASN A 104 6.93 -2.36 10.50
CA ASN A 104 6.50 -3.42 11.42
C ASN A 104 5.03 -3.29 11.84
N LEU A 105 4.21 -2.65 11.00
CA LEU A 105 2.76 -2.68 11.18
C LEU A 105 2.22 -4.07 10.85
N LEU A 106 1.15 -4.43 11.57
CA LEU A 106 0.35 -5.61 11.33
C LEU A 106 -0.49 -5.39 10.06
N VAL A 107 -0.13 -6.05 8.97
CA VAL A 107 -0.76 -5.91 7.64
C VAL A 107 -1.05 -7.27 7.03
N ASN A 108 -1.92 -7.34 6.01
CA ASN A 108 -2.18 -8.57 5.28
C ASN A 108 -1.80 -8.43 3.80
N THR A 109 -0.71 -9.09 3.41
CA THR A 109 -0.22 -9.03 2.02
C THR A 109 -0.91 -10.02 1.06
N GLN A 110 -1.92 -10.76 1.55
CA GLN A 110 -2.66 -11.74 0.75
C GLN A 110 -4.06 -11.27 0.37
N GLN A 111 -4.65 -10.34 1.13
CA GLN A 111 -6.03 -9.86 0.90
C GLN A 111 -6.13 -8.38 1.25
N SER A 112 -7.01 -7.67 0.54
CA SER A 112 -7.40 -6.30 0.88
C SER A 112 -8.56 -6.30 1.87
N ASP A 113 -8.74 -5.20 2.59
CA ASP A 113 -9.95 -4.94 3.38
C ASP A 113 -10.82 -3.83 2.77
N ILE A 114 -12.03 -3.67 3.32
CA ILE A 114 -12.98 -2.63 2.94
C ILE A 114 -13.20 -1.69 4.12
N GLN A 115 -12.99 -0.40 3.89
CA GLN A 115 -13.40 0.66 4.81
C GLN A 115 -14.72 1.28 4.34
N VAL A 116 -15.77 1.07 5.14
CA VAL A 116 -17.07 1.73 4.96
C VAL A 116 -17.24 2.82 6.04
N PRO A 117 -17.47 4.09 5.67
CA PRO A 117 -17.81 5.16 6.60
C PRO A 117 -19.07 4.85 7.42
N THR A 118 -19.16 5.37 8.64
CA THR A 118 -20.24 5.06 9.59
C THR A 118 -21.63 5.55 9.16
N ASN A 119 -21.71 6.48 8.22
CA ASN A 119 -22.96 7.01 7.68
C ASN A 119 -23.51 6.19 6.49
N VAL A 120 -22.82 5.13 6.09
CA VAL A 120 -23.14 4.30 4.92
C VAL A 120 -23.58 2.91 5.40
N TYR A 121 -24.65 2.37 4.81
CA TYR A 121 -25.17 1.06 5.19
C TYR A 121 -24.43 -0.07 4.47
N ASN A 122 -23.71 -0.90 5.23
CA ASN A 122 -22.85 -1.98 4.72
C ASN A 122 -23.57 -3.02 3.84
N LYS A 123 -24.89 -3.20 4.02
CA LYS A 123 -25.69 -4.18 3.26
C LYS A 123 -26.54 -3.55 2.17
N ASP A 124 -26.28 -2.30 1.79
CA ASP A 124 -26.95 -1.71 0.64
C ASP A 124 -26.61 -2.52 -0.63
N PRO A 125 -27.60 -2.95 -1.43
CA PRO A 125 -27.34 -3.75 -2.61
C PRO A 125 -26.35 -3.11 -3.60
N ASN A 126 -26.34 -1.77 -3.74
CA ASN A 126 -25.40 -1.08 -4.62
C ASN A 126 -23.97 -1.17 -4.09
N ILE A 127 -23.81 -1.12 -2.76
CA ILE A 127 -22.52 -1.24 -2.11
C ILE A 127 -22.01 -2.68 -2.20
N LEU A 128 -22.85 -3.67 -1.91
CA LEU A 128 -22.47 -5.08 -2.01
C LEU A 128 -22.06 -5.45 -3.43
N ASN A 129 -22.79 -5.00 -4.45
CA ASN A 129 -22.41 -5.22 -5.84
C ASN A 129 -21.08 -4.56 -6.19
N ALA A 130 -20.86 -3.32 -5.75
CA ALA A 130 -19.61 -2.63 -6.01
C ALA A 130 -18.41 -3.22 -5.25
N ILE A 131 -18.62 -3.69 -4.01
CA ILE A 131 -17.61 -4.41 -3.22
C ILE A 131 -17.26 -5.73 -3.92
N TYR A 132 -18.27 -6.52 -4.29
CA TYR A 132 -18.09 -7.76 -5.04
C TYR A 132 -17.32 -7.54 -6.34
N ASN A 133 -17.71 -6.52 -7.12
CA ASN A 133 -17.02 -6.19 -8.37
C ASN A 133 -15.55 -5.81 -8.13
N SER A 134 -15.28 -5.06 -7.07
CA SER A 134 -13.92 -4.66 -6.71
C SER A 134 -13.01 -5.81 -6.21
N GLU A 135 -13.52 -7.03 -6.01
CA GLU A 135 -12.68 -8.22 -5.72
C GLU A 135 -11.67 -8.49 -6.84
N ALA A 136 -12.00 -8.13 -8.08
CA ALA A 136 -11.10 -8.25 -9.22
C ALA A 136 -9.78 -7.47 -9.04
N LEU A 137 -9.74 -6.49 -8.12
CA LEU A 137 -8.56 -5.69 -7.85
C LEU A 137 -7.57 -6.37 -6.91
N ASN A 138 -7.97 -7.41 -6.16
CA ASN A 138 -7.10 -8.11 -5.20
C ASN A 138 -5.84 -8.66 -5.88
N ASP A 139 -6.01 -9.37 -6.99
CA ASP A 139 -4.90 -9.93 -7.76
C ASP A 139 -3.98 -8.83 -8.34
N VAL A 140 -4.56 -7.69 -8.70
CA VAL A 140 -3.83 -6.55 -9.27
C VAL A 140 -3.01 -5.86 -8.19
N PHE A 141 -3.55 -5.68 -6.98
CA PHE A 141 -2.82 -5.14 -5.84
C PHE A 141 -1.59 -6.00 -5.50
N ILE A 142 -1.79 -7.31 -5.40
CA ILE A 142 -0.72 -8.27 -5.13
C ILE A 142 0.31 -8.25 -6.27
N SER A 143 -0.12 -8.29 -7.53
CA SER A 143 0.78 -8.26 -8.69
C SER A 143 1.58 -6.97 -8.75
N ASN A 144 0.97 -5.82 -8.43
CA ASN A 144 1.66 -4.54 -8.38
C ASN A 144 2.74 -4.54 -7.29
N PHE A 145 2.43 -5.04 -6.10
CA PHE A 145 3.40 -5.13 -5.00
C PHE A 145 4.56 -6.08 -5.32
N GLN A 146 4.29 -7.22 -5.95
CA GLN A 146 5.32 -8.15 -6.42
C GLN A 146 6.24 -7.54 -7.50
N ARG A 147 5.71 -6.65 -8.34
CA ARG A 147 6.48 -5.98 -9.41
C ARG A 147 7.27 -4.79 -8.89
N ASP A 148 6.73 -4.05 -7.92
CA ASP A 148 7.33 -2.87 -7.32
C ASP A 148 7.20 -2.95 -5.79
N PRO A 149 8.18 -3.57 -5.11
CA PRO A 149 8.20 -3.68 -3.66
C PRO A 149 8.35 -2.32 -2.95
N THR A 150 8.56 -1.21 -3.66
CA THR A 150 8.61 0.14 -3.06
C THR A 150 7.22 0.76 -2.89
N LEU A 151 6.16 0.08 -3.34
CA LEU A 151 4.79 0.51 -3.14
C LEU A 151 4.40 0.38 -1.68
N THR A 152 3.77 1.42 -1.15
CA THR A 152 3.18 1.41 0.19
C THR A 152 1.72 0.98 0.10
N TRP A 153 0.80 1.89 0.40
CA TRP A 153 -0.63 1.64 0.38
C TRP A 153 -1.19 1.80 -1.03
N GLN A 154 -2.03 0.85 -1.42
CA GLN A 154 -2.86 0.91 -2.62
C GLN A 154 -4.32 1.01 -2.18
N TYR A 155 -5.09 1.85 -2.85
CA TYR A 155 -6.50 2.01 -2.52
C TYR A 155 -7.35 2.24 -3.78
N PHE A 156 -8.56 1.71 -3.74
CA PHE A 156 -9.63 1.99 -4.69
C PHE A 156 -10.77 2.69 -3.94
N GLY A 157 -11.13 3.88 -4.40
CA GLY A 157 -12.26 4.64 -3.86
C GLY A 157 -13.48 4.47 -4.75
N SER A 158 -14.52 3.82 -4.22
CA SER A 158 -15.78 3.65 -4.94
C SER A 158 -16.64 4.90 -4.85
N SER A 159 -17.34 5.24 -5.93
CA SER A 159 -18.38 6.28 -5.94
C SER A 159 -19.58 5.94 -5.06
N THR A 160 -19.76 4.67 -4.69
CA THR A 160 -20.81 4.22 -3.76
C THR A 160 -20.47 4.46 -2.28
N GLY A 161 -19.25 4.92 -1.99
CA GLY A 161 -18.88 5.41 -0.66
C GLY A 161 -18.11 4.43 0.22
N PHE A 162 -17.29 3.54 -0.37
CA PHE A 162 -16.33 2.72 0.38
C PHE A 162 -14.92 2.83 -0.23
N PHE A 163 -13.92 2.47 0.57
CA PHE A 163 -12.56 2.26 0.10
C PHE A 163 -12.19 0.80 0.20
N ARG A 164 -11.51 0.26 -0.82
CA ARG A 164 -10.78 -1.01 -0.73
C ARG A 164 -9.30 -0.69 -0.56
N ILE A 165 -8.66 -1.24 0.46
CA ILE A 165 -7.29 -0.87 0.86
C ILE A 165 -6.42 -2.12 0.91
N TYR A 166 -5.19 -2.00 0.40
CA TYR A 166 -4.20 -3.07 0.43
C TYR A 166 -2.79 -2.50 0.71
N PRO A 167 -1.93 -3.25 1.44
CA PRO A 167 -2.25 -4.40 2.29
C PRO A 167 -2.71 -4.01 3.69
#